data_AF-A0A7W0THI4-F1
#
_entry.id   AF-A0A7W0THI4-F1
#
_cell.length_a   1.000
_cell.length_b   1.000
_cell.length_c   1.000
_cell.angle_alpha   90.00
_cell.angle_beta   90.00
_cell.angle_gamma   90.00
#
_symmetry.space_group_name_H-M   'P 1'
#
loop_
_entity.id
_entity.type
_entity.pdbx_description
1 polymer ?
#
loop_
_entity_poly.entity_id
_entity_poly.type
_entity_poly.pdbx_seq_one_letter_code
_entity_poly.pdbx_strand_id
1 'polypeptide(L)'
;MPRRTLSRQLERGEYELIAGKNARPRLRTIANTANDGLMLPEQVWDPSAPPGEQPGEGTRSATPLAWTHAQFVRLAWSIKAGTPIERPTIVVCRYVRSECPDP
;
A
#
# COMPACT_ATOMS: atom_id res chain seq x y z
N MET A 1 -10.03 6.21 19.60
CA MET A 1 -9.33 7.33 18.95
C MET A 1 -9.10 6.96 17.49
N PRO A 2 -9.30 7.88 16.54
CA PRO A 2 -9.19 7.58 15.11
C PRO A 2 -7.74 7.27 14.70
N ARG A 3 -7.58 6.25 13.84
CA ARG A 3 -6.30 5.73 13.33
C ARG A 3 -6.51 5.19 11.91
N ARG A 4 -5.46 5.19 11.09
CA ARG A 4 -5.48 4.60 9.73
C ARG A 4 -4.53 3.41 9.60
N THR A 5 -5.05 2.30 9.10
CA THR A 5 -4.24 1.14 8.68
C THR A 5 -3.55 1.42 7.35
N LEU A 6 -2.24 1.18 7.30
CA LEU A 6 -1.41 1.50 6.14
C LEU A 6 -1.57 0.50 4.98
N SER A 7 -1.73 -0.79 5.26
CA SER A 7 -1.92 -1.84 4.23
C SER A 7 -3.09 -1.52 3.30
N ARG A 8 -4.22 -1.06 3.86
CA ARG A 8 -5.41 -0.66 3.10
C ARG A 8 -5.15 0.49 2.12
N GLN A 9 -4.25 1.41 2.44
CA GLN A 9 -3.89 2.51 1.54
C GLN A 9 -3.06 2.02 0.36
N LEU A 10 -2.21 1.02 0.56
CA LEU A 10 -1.39 0.41 -0.49
C LEU A 10 -2.20 -0.51 -1.40
N GLU A 11 -3.12 -1.30 -0.85
CA GLU A 11 -4.11 -2.07 -1.63
C GLU A 11 -4.90 -1.15 -2.57
N ARG A 12 -5.30 0.02 -2.07
CA ARG A 12 -5.96 1.04 -2.90
C ARG A 12 -5.04 1.59 -3.99
N GLY A 13 -3.71 1.59 -3.78
CA GLY A 13 -2.74 1.95 -4.80
C GLY A 13 -2.68 0.97 -5.96
N GLU A 14 -2.75 -0.33 -5.68
CA GLU A 14 -2.85 -1.35 -6.73
C GLU A 14 -4.17 -1.24 -7.52
N TYR A 15 -5.27 -0.96 -6.82
CA TYR A 15 -6.55 -0.67 -7.48
C TYR A 15 -6.46 0.56 -8.41
N GLU A 16 -5.87 1.65 -7.93
CA GLU A 16 -5.69 2.86 -8.73
C GLU A 16 -4.79 2.61 -9.95
N LEU A 17 -3.73 1.82 -9.79
CA LEU A 17 -2.88 1.41 -10.89
C LEU A 17 -3.67 0.63 -11.96
N ILE A 18 -4.50 -0.35 -11.55
CA ILE A 18 -5.38 -1.08 -12.49
C ILE A 18 -6.34 -0.13 -13.21
N ALA A 19 -6.86 0.88 -12.50
CA ALA A 19 -7.77 1.87 -13.05
C ALA A 19 -7.08 2.95 -13.92
N GLY A 20 -5.79 2.78 -14.25
CA GLY A 20 -5.02 3.75 -15.04
C GLY A 20 -4.72 5.06 -14.32
N LYS A 21 -4.83 5.09 -12.98
CA LYS A 21 -4.57 6.27 -12.14
C LYS A 21 -3.16 6.22 -11.57
N ASN A 22 -2.65 7.40 -11.21
CA ASN A 22 -1.33 7.53 -10.60
C ASN A 22 -1.33 7.02 -9.15
N ALA A 23 -0.71 5.87 -8.89
CA ALA A 23 -0.56 5.27 -7.56
C ALA A 23 0.66 5.78 -6.76
N ARG A 24 1.57 6.56 -7.38
CA ARG A 24 2.78 7.10 -6.71
C ARG A 24 2.50 7.95 -5.47
N PRO A 25 1.44 8.77 -5.41
CA PRO A 25 1.12 9.55 -4.21
C PRO A 25 0.96 8.66 -2.97
N ARG A 26 0.35 7.47 -3.11
CA ARG A 26 0.17 6.54 -1.99
C ARG A 26 1.48 5.96 -1.51
N LEU A 27 2.33 5.55 -2.43
CA LEU A 27 3.67 5.08 -2.09
C LEU A 27 4.44 6.16 -1.31
N ARG A 28 4.37 7.43 -1.75
CA ARG A 28 4.98 8.56 -1.04
C ARG A 28 4.35 8.79 0.34
N THR A 29 3.02 8.74 0.45
CA THR A 29 2.32 8.89 1.73
C THR A 29 2.79 7.84 2.73
N ILE A 30 2.91 6.57 2.32
CA ILE A 30 3.38 5.50 3.21
C ILE A 30 4.86 5.65 3.54
N ALA A 31 5.71 6.02 2.58
CA ALA A 31 7.12 6.27 2.85
C ALA A 31 7.32 7.33 3.95
N ASN A 32 6.47 8.36 3.99
CA ASN A 32 6.51 9.43 4.99
C ASN A 32 6.03 9.01 6.38
N THR A 33 5.57 7.77 6.58
CA THR A 33 5.16 7.24 7.89
C THR A 33 6.26 6.41 8.57
N ALA A 34 7.38 6.19 7.88
CA ALA A 34 8.51 5.46 8.42
C ALA A 34 9.19 6.28 9.52
N ASN A 35 9.64 5.60 10.58
CA ASN A 35 10.49 6.22 11.61
C ASN A 35 11.94 6.35 11.13
N ASP A 36 12.83 6.84 12.00
CA ASP A 36 14.27 7.02 11.70
C ASP A 36 14.98 5.71 11.29
N GLY A 37 14.44 4.56 11.73
CA GLY A 37 14.92 3.23 11.33
C GLY A 37 14.33 2.71 10.02
N LEU A 38 13.56 3.52 9.29
CA LEU A 38 12.81 3.16 8.08
C LEU A 38 11.73 2.09 8.31
N MET A 39 11.28 1.91 9.55
CA MET A 39 10.27 0.90 9.87
C MET A 39 8.87 1.45 9.58
N LEU A 40 8.16 0.80 8.67
CA LEU A 40 6.75 1.08 8.40
C LEU A 40 5.83 0.44 9.45
N PRO A 41 4.93 1.22 10.09
CA PRO A 41 4.01 0.72 11.10
C PRO A 41 2.80 0.00 10.46
N GLU A 42 2.02 -0.69 11.28
CA GLU A 42 0.68 -1.18 10.90
C GLU A 42 -0.31 -0.01 10.73
N GLN A 43 -0.31 0.92 11.69
CA GLN A 43 -1.25 2.03 11.78
C GLN A 43 -0.53 3.34 12.10
N VAL A 44 -1.09 4.45 11.61
CA VAL A 44 -0.68 5.81 12.00
C VAL A 44 -1.82 6.58 12.65
N TRP A 45 -1.46 7.56 13.46
CA TRP A 45 -2.44 8.47 14.05
C TRP A 45 -3.10 9.34 12.97
N ASP A 46 -4.41 9.51 13.10
CA ASP A 46 -5.16 10.48 12.30
C ASP A 46 -4.81 11.93 12.68
N PRO A 47 -5.28 12.95 11.92
CA PRO A 47 -5.07 14.36 12.25
C PRO A 47 -5.49 14.77 13.68
N SER A 48 -6.36 14.00 14.34
CA SER A 48 -6.74 14.17 15.74
C SER A 48 -5.99 13.19 16.67
N ALA A 49 -4.65 13.18 16.56
CA ALA A 49 -3.78 12.41 17.44
C ALA A 49 -3.97 12.79 18.93
N PRO A 50 -3.86 11.84 19.86
CA PRO A 50 -3.94 12.15 21.29
C PRO A 50 -2.73 12.97 21.77
N PRO A 51 -2.83 13.62 22.95
CA PRO A 51 -1.73 14.38 23.53
C PRO A 51 -0.45 13.53 23.66
N GLY A 52 0.67 14.08 23.19
CA GLY A 52 1.98 13.40 23.22
C GLY A 52 2.26 12.48 22.02
N GLU A 53 1.34 12.36 21.07
CA GLU A 53 1.53 11.61 19.83
C GLU A 53 1.36 12.58 18.63
N GLN A 54 1.98 12.27 17.48
CA GLN A 54 1.89 13.12 16.28
C GLN A 54 1.03 12.47 15.18
N PRO A 55 0.22 13.26 14.46
CA PRO A 55 -0.46 12.78 13.25
C PRO A 55 0.52 12.22 12.22
N GLY A 56 0.18 11.08 11.61
CA GLY A 56 1.01 10.44 10.59
C GLY A 56 2.18 9.61 11.14
N GLU A 57 2.51 9.72 12.43
CA GLU A 57 3.45 8.82 13.08
C GLU A 57 2.79 7.47 13.42
N GLY A 58 3.63 6.43 13.49
CA GLY A 58 3.21 5.10 13.90
C GLY A 58 2.53 5.11 15.27
N THR A 59 1.42 4.40 15.39
CA THR A 59 0.77 4.23 16.70
C THR A 59 1.50 3.17 17.53
N ARG A 60 0.96 2.84 18.72
CA ARG A 60 1.45 1.75 19.58
C ARG A 60 1.12 0.33 19.07
N SER A 61 0.69 0.20 17.82
CA SER A 61 0.52 -1.07 17.12
C SER A 61 1.85 -1.63 16.64
N ALA A 62 1.85 -2.73 15.88
CA ALA A 62 3.08 -3.34 15.38
C ALA A 62 3.90 -2.37 14.51
N THR A 63 5.17 -2.20 14.86
CA THR A 63 6.18 -1.46 14.08
C THR A 63 7.55 -2.14 14.28
N PRO A 64 8.16 -2.73 13.24
CA PRO A 64 7.65 -2.84 11.87
C PRO A 64 6.52 -3.85 11.73
N LEU A 65 5.63 -3.63 10.75
CA LEU A 65 4.76 -4.69 10.25
C LEU A 65 5.30 -5.24 8.92
N ALA A 66 5.63 -6.53 8.88
CA ALA A 66 6.16 -7.19 7.68
C ALA A 66 5.21 -7.07 6.49
N TRP A 67 3.89 -7.15 6.72
CA TRP A 67 2.89 -6.97 5.67
C TRP A 67 2.92 -5.55 5.07
N THR A 68 2.98 -4.49 5.88
CA THR A 68 3.10 -3.11 5.36
C THR A 68 4.33 -2.97 4.45
N HIS A 69 5.47 -3.55 4.85
CA HIS A 69 6.70 -3.54 4.04
C HIS A 69 6.55 -4.33 2.74
N ALA A 70 6.02 -5.55 2.80
CA ALA A 70 5.80 -6.37 1.61
C ALA A 70 4.88 -5.65 0.61
N GLN A 71 3.80 -5.05 1.09
CA GLN A 71 2.85 -4.31 0.26
C GLN A 71 3.47 -3.03 -0.32
N PHE A 72 4.35 -2.35 0.42
CA PHE A 72 5.07 -1.16 -0.06
C PHE A 72 6.00 -1.51 -1.22
N VAL A 73 6.82 -2.55 -1.06
CA VAL A 73 7.73 -3.04 -2.11
C VAL A 73 6.95 -3.52 -3.33
N ARG A 74 5.87 -4.28 -3.11
CA ARG A 74 5.01 -4.79 -4.18
C ARG A 74 4.40 -3.66 -5.00
N LEU A 75 3.82 -2.64 -4.35
CA LEU A 75 3.26 -1.49 -5.04
C LEU A 75 4.34 -0.73 -5.84
N ALA A 76 5.55 -0.57 -5.30
CA ALA A 76 6.64 0.07 -6.03
C ALA A 76 7.01 -0.68 -7.32
N TRP A 77 7.10 -2.01 -7.25
CA TRP A 77 7.33 -2.86 -8.42
C TRP A 77 6.17 -2.82 -9.41
N SER A 78 4.93 -2.88 -8.92
CA SER A 78 3.72 -2.77 -9.72
C SER A 78 3.64 -1.44 -10.48
N ILE A 79 3.98 -0.32 -9.84
CA ILE A 79 4.07 0.99 -10.49
C ILE A 79 5.11 0.98 -11.61
N LYS A 80 6.28 0.36 -11.39
CA LYS A 80 7.33 0.23 -12.42
C LYS A 80 6.87 -0.65 -13.59
N ALA A 81 6.16 -1.74 -13.32
CA ALA A 81 5.64 -2.66 -14.32
C ALA A 81 4.39 -2.14 -15.05
N GLY A 82 3.72 -1.11 -14.53
CA GLY A 82 2.47 -0.57 -15.06
C GLY A 82 1.23 -1.43 -14.75
N THR A 83 1.38 -2.53 -14.03
CA THR A 83 0.32 -3.46 -13.63
C THR A 83 0.72 -4.15 -12.32
N PRO A 84 -0.23 -4.61 -11.48
CA PRO A 84 0.13 -5.34 -10.27
C PRO A 84 0.88 -6.64 -10.58
N ILE A 85 2.10 -6.79 -10.02
CA ILE A 85 3.02 -7.89 -10.32
C ILE A 85 2.58 -9.24 -9.73
N GLU A 86 1.77 -9.21 -8.68
CA GLU A 86 1.24 -10.37 -7.98
C GLU A 86 -0.08 -10.86 -8.56
N ARG A 87 -0.65 -10.15 -9.54
CA ARG A 87 -1.98 -10.44 -10.08
C ARG A 87 -1.90 -11.71 -10.95
N PRO A 88 -2.52 -12.83 -10.54
CA PRO A 88 -2.38 -14.09 -11.27
C PRO A 88 -3.02 -13.99 -12.65
N THR A 89 -2.20 -14.14 -13.69
CA THR A 89 -2.61 -13.97 -15.09
C THR A 89 -3.72 -14.93 -15.48
N ILE A 90 -3.68 -16.18 -15.03
CA ILE A 90 -4.71 -17.19 -15.32
C ILE A 90 -6.10 -16.79 -14.81
N VAL A 91 -6.17 -16.15 -13.63
CA VAL A 91 -7.43 -15.67 -13.04
C VAL A 91 -7.93 -14.45 -13.79
N VAL A 92 -7.03 -13.51 -14.10
CA VAL A 92 -7.35 -12.33 -14.92
C VAL A 92 -7.91 -12.75 -16.27
N CYS A 93 -7.31 -13.76 -16.88
CA CYS A 93 -7.75 -14.31 -18.16
C CYS A 93 -9.17 -14.85 -18.11
N ARG A 94 -9.48 -15.62 -17.06
CA ARG A 94 -10.80 -16.24 -16.93
C ARG A 94 -11.91 -15.26 -16.58
N TYR A 95 -11.61 -14.23 -15.78
CA TYR A 95 -12.66 -13.41 -15.13
C TYR A 95 -12.64 -11.92 -15.47
N VAL A 96 -11.56 -11.40 -16.06
CA VAL A 96 -11.41 -9.96 -16.32
C VAL A 96 -11.24 -9.65 -17.81
N ARG A 97 -10.54 -10.51 -18.57
CA ARG A 97 -10.33 -10.33 -20.02
C ARG A 97 -11.35 -11.16 -20.81
N SER A 98 -11.69 -10.68 -22.01
CA SER A 98 -12.50 -11.42 -22.98
C SER A 98 -11.67 -12.42 -23.80
N GLU A 99 -10.38 -12.14 -23.99
CA GLU A 99 -9.45 -12.96 -24.77
C GLU A 99 -8.11 -13.04 -24.04
N CYS A 100 -7.47 -14.20 -24.08
CA CYS A 100 -6.12 -14.39 -23.55
C CYS A 100 -5.19 -15.00 -24.57
N PRO A 101 -3.89 -14.63 -24.52
CA PRO A 101 -2.89 -15.25 -25.38
C PRO A 101 -2.84 -16.75 -25.09
N ASP A 102 -2.68 -17.55 -26.15
CA ASP A 102 -2.39 -18.97 -25.99
C ASP A 102 -1.09 -19.15 -25.18
N PRO A 103 -1.04 -20.16 -24.30
CA PRO A 103 0.10 -20.42 -23.42
C PRO A 103 1.41 -20.75 -24.17
#